data_AF-A0A2G9LWL6-F1
#
_entry.id   AF-A0A2G9LWL6-F1
#
_cell.length_a   1.000
_cell.length_b   1.000
_cell.length_c   1.000
_cell.angle_alpha   90.00
_cell.angle_beta   90.00
_cell.angle_gamma   90.00
#
_symmetry.space_group_name_H-M   'P 1'
#
loop_
_entity.id
_entity.type
_entity.pdbx_description
1 polymer ?
#
loop_
_entity_poly.entity_id
_entity_poly.type
_entity_poly.pdbx_seq_one_letter_code
_entity_poly.pdbx_strand_id
1 'polypeptide(L)'
;MANPKGSAGERKRIRTQPSEEHRAHEHGTKEFGEGEACPEYRRTRLSCSVAPPDPMQKDYVPQAPKSLSSRCNNRQLRSEPSRRIKTKNRIFISKFCIKYAKIGNKYIYTIAFRAPMLQTISIENFLSIRDKLTLSLEASASKKNLQNTIALPKKDRLLRSVALYGANASGKSNIIKATLFIWDMVKNSHAFNIDSTIPRTPYKLDEAWAGKLSRFELTFYHKRIRYRYGFSCDDKKIIDEYLYHWPKGREALIFKRSSTTDFTFIKDKRQQQLIKKRLTPNVLYLSRATALGLKATAPAYAFITDNLVINYSPTWFVYTAQKIKEDPALKTRVLGILAKADFGGIQDIMVSTEKKKVDGVEFRIEKQRKIFNHLVQEEREFNELKTIHTTAKGKHLTFSLKEESEGTQKIISLLGPLFDALDNGKVAIIDELESSLHPNLTRSLIRLFNSRKNTKGAQLIFTTHSTTLLDNRLFRRDQIYLCTKAPNKQTLLRSFLDYDLREDSDFERAYLNGRLGGVPIIDQTLLD
;
A
#
# COMPACT_ATOMS: atom_id res chain seq x y z
N MET A 1 -66.15 -23.12 -29.67
CA MET A 1 -65.29 -23.82 -30.66
C MET A 1 -64.06 -24.31 -29.91
N ALA A 2 -64.15 -25.47 -29.27
CA ALA A 2 -63.73 -26.77 -29.79
C ALA A 2 -62.21 -27.02 -29.60
N ASN A 3 -61.91 -27.69 -28.49
CA ASN A 3 -60.70 -28.51 -28.25
C ASN A 3 -60.71 -29.73 -29.21
N PRO A 4 -59.57 -30.39 -29.49
CA PRO A 4 -59.14 -31.55 -28.67
C PRO A 4 -57.61 -31.61 -28.44
N LYS A 5 -57.11 -31.99 -27.25
CA LYS A 5 -56.90 -33.35 -26.66
C LYS A 5 -55.79 -34.21 -27.30
N GLY A 6 -54.91 -34.76 -26.43
CA GLY A 6 -54.07 -35.96 -26.63
C GLY A 6 -52.79 -35.94 -25.76
N SER A 7 -52.86 -36.34 -24.47
CA SER A 7 -52.43 -37.65 -23.89
C SER A 7 -50.90 -37.86 -23.84
N ALA A 8 -50.21 -37.84 -22.69
CA ALA A 8 -50.21 -38.75 -21.51
C ALA A 8 -49.42 -40.06 -21.70
N GLY A 9 -48.50 -40.33 -20.74
CA GLY A 9 -47.83 -41.61 -20.47
C GLY A 9 -46.36 -41.68 -20.93
N GLU A 10 -45.38 -42.25 -20.23
CA GLU A 10 -45.30 -42.87 -18.90
C GLU A 10 -43.81 -43.15 -18.61
N ARG A 11 -43.45 -43.34 -17.33
CA ARG A 11 -42.11 -43.64 -16.83
C ARG A 11 -41.63 -45.04 -17.23
N LYS A 12 -40.33 -45.21 -17.50
CA LYS A 12 -39.60 -46.45 -17.14
C LYS A 12 -38.11 -46.18 -16.86
N ARG A 13 -37.69 -46.58 -15.65
CA ARG A 13 -36.30 -46.77 -15.23
C ARG A 13 -35.74 -48.00 -15.94
N ILE A 14 -34.50 -47.93 -16.42
CA ILE A 14 -33.65 -49.11 -16.62
C ILE A 14 -32.26 -48.79 -16.05
N ARG A 15 -31.86 -49.62 -15.08
CA ARG A 15 -30.48 -49.83 -14.64
C ARG A 15 -29.79 -50.72 -15.68
N THR A 16 -28.57 -50.38 -16.08
CA THR A 16 -27.54 -51.37 -16.44
C THR A 16 -26.18 -50.85 -15.99
N GLN A 17 -25.41 -51.79 -15.44
CA GLN A 17 -24.12 -51.67 -14.76
C GLN A 17 -22.96 -51.91 -15.77
N PRO A 18 -21.67 -51.94 -15.33
CA PRO A 18 -20.50 -51.52 -16.11
C PRO A 18 -19.78 -52.68 -16.82
N SER A 19 -18.84 -52.33 -17.70
CA SER A 19 -17.79 -53.20 -18.25
C SER A 19 -16.47 -52.41 -18.16
N GLU A 20 -15.49 -52.82 -17.34
CA GLU A 20 -14.37 -53.71 -17.70
C GLU A 20 -13.41 -53.05 -18.71
N GLU A 21 -12.08 -53.14 -18.67
CA GLU A 21 -11.02 -53.55 -17.74
C GLU A 21 -9.69 -53.30 -18.52
N HIS A 22 -8.53 -53.48 -17.88
CA HIS A 22 -7.14 -53.47 -18.43
C HIS A 22 -6.44 -52.09 -18.50
N ARG A 23 -5.19 -51.89 -18.03
CA ARG A 23 -4.11 -52.81 -17.61
C ARG A 23 -3.15 -52.04 -16.68
N ALA A 24 -2.61 -52.76 -15.70
CA ALA A 24 -1.51 -52.36 -14.84
C ALA A 24 -0.15 -52.46 -15.56
N HIS A 25 0.82 -51.66 -15.13
CA HIS A 25 2.24 -51.99 -15.24
C HIS A 25 2.95 -51.66 -13.93
N GLU A 26 3.33 -52.72 -13.22
CA GLU A 26 4.38 -52.78 -12.22
C GLU A 26 5.74 -52.91 -12.92
N HIS A 27 6.76 -52.23 -12.39
CA HIS A 27 8.17 -52.62 -12.35
C HIS A 27 8.78 -51.74 -11.24
N GLY A 28 9.49 -52.21 -10.22
CA GLY A 28 10.30 -53.42 -10.09
C GLY A 28 11.63 -52.95 -9.48
N THR A 29 11.77 -53.12 -8.17
CA THR A 29 13.00 -52.93 -7.40
C THR A 29 14.07 -53.95 -7.83
N LYS A 30 15.33 -53.52 -7.94
CA LYS A 30 16.51 -54.39 -7.80
C LYS A 30 17.67 -53.64 -7.17
N GLU A 31 18.22 -54.29 -6.14
CA GLU A 31 19.45 -54.01 -5.40
C GLU A 31 20.70 -54.37 -6.22
N PHE A 32 21.83 -53.72 -5.90
CA PHE A 32 23.24 -54.15 -5.86
C PHE A 32 24.00 -52.88 -5.38
N GLY A 33 24.95 -52.82 -4.46
CA GLY A 33 25.84 -53.81 -3.85
C GLY A 33 27.23 -53.14 -3.73
N GLU A 34 27.65 -52.88 -2.48
CA GLU A 34 29.03 -52.88 -1.94
C GLU A 34 30.22 -52.08 -2.56
N GLY A 35 30.89 -51.32 -1.67
CA GLY A 35 32.35 -51.09 -1.65
C GLY A 35 32.85 -49.88 -2.45
N GLU A 36 33.79 -49.03 -2.02
CA GLU A 36 34.97 -49.23 -1.19
C GLU A 36 35.42 -47.93 -0.48
N ALA A 37 36.39 -48.12 0.41
CA ALA A 37 37.07 -47.22 1.31
C ALA A 37 37.74 -45.95 0.74
N CYS A 38 38.01 -45.05 1.70
CA CYS A 38 38.90 -43.88 1.72
C CYS A 38 40.29 -44.10 1.08
N PRO A 39 41.00 -43.02 0.71
CA PRO A 39 42.01 -42.52 1.64
C PRO A 39 42.15 -41.00 1.79
N GLU A 40 42.77 -40.66 2.93
CA GLU A 40 43.22 -39.38 3.45
C GLU A 40 44.13 -38.55 2.53
N TYR A 41 44.39 -37.29 2.97
CA TYR A 41 45.50 -36.34 2.72
C TYR A 41 44.97 -34.97 2.24
N ARG A 42 45.37 -33.79 2.73
CA ARG A 42 46.41 -33.37 3.68
C ARG A 42 46.05 -31.95 4.15
N ARG A 43 46.32 -31.64 5.42
CA ARG A 43 46.35 -30.27 5.98
C ARG A 43 47.52 -29.49 5.39
N THR A 44 47.34 -28.21 5.10
CA THR A 44 48.43 -27.22 5.12
C THR A 44 48.01 -25.98 5.90
N ARG A 45 48.71 -25.78 7.03
CA ARG A 45 48.82 -24.51 7.75
C ARG A 45 49.79 -23.61 6.98
N LEU A 46 49.51 -22.32 6.92
CA LEU A 46 50.55 -21.29 6.79
C LEU A 46 50.24 -20.16 7.79
N SER A 47 51.03 -20.15 8.84
CA SER A 47 51.30 -19.02 9.71
C SER A 47 52.57 -18.33 9.20
N CYS A 48 52.60 -17.00 9.17
CA CYS A 48 53.78 -16.21 9.52
C CYS A 48 53.38 -14.75 9.76
N SER A 49 54.14 -14.11 10.63
CA SER A 49 53.82 -12.95 11.44
C SER A 49 54.99 -11.97 11.46
N VAL A 50 54.71 -10.68 11.77
CA VAL A 50 55.61 -9.61 12.29
C VAL A 50 56.53 -8.93 11.24
N ALA A 51 56.85 -7.62 11.22
CA ALA A 51 56.32 -6.31 11.70
C ALA A 51 57.20 -5.16 11.04
N PRO A 52 57.28 -3.89 11.51
CA PRO A 52 57.16 -2.64 10.71
C PRO A 52 58.50 -1.87 10.47
N PRO A 53 58.45 -0.63 9.92
CA PRO A 53 58.70 0.55 10.78
C PRO A 53 57.85 1.83 10.47
N ASP A 54 58.00 2.80 11.39
CA ASP A 54 57.30 4.06 11.77
C ASP A 54 57.82 5.33 11.01
N PRO A 55 57.64 6.63 11.43
CA PRO A 55 56.48 7.51 11.73
C PRO A 55 56.47 8.87 10.92
N MET A 56 55.52 9.79 11.25
CA MET A 56 55.41 11.27 10.95
C MET A 56 54.44 11.64 9.79
N GLN A 57 53.55 12.66 9.82
CA GLN A 57 53.24 13.81 10.69
C GLN A 57 51.80 14.34 10.34
N LYS A 58 51.06 14.82 11.36
CA LYS A 58 50.17 16.04 11.47
C LYS A 58 49.60 16.69 10.18
N ASP A 59 48.36 17.21 10.04
CA ASP A 59 47.39 17.91 10.91
C ASP A 59 46.02 18.07 10.17
N TYR A 60 45.01 18.61 10.89
CA TYR A 60 43.77 19.30 10.44
C TYR A 60 42.42 18.54 10.46
N VAL A 61 41.59 18.92 11.45
CA VAL A 61 40.15 18.61 11.60
C VAL A 61 39.37 19.93 11.61
N PRO A 62 38.34 20.16 10.77
CA PRO A 62 37.49 21.34 10.89
C PRO A 62 36.39 21.15 11.95
N GLN A 63 36.17 22.20 12.75
CA GLN A 63 35.13 22.30 13.76
C GLN A 63 33.72 22.44 13.15
N ALA A 64 32.71 21.91 13.84
CA ALA A 64 31.29 22.26 13.69
C ALA A 64 30.69 22.60 15.07
N PRO A 65 29.65 23.47 15.14
CA PRO A 65 29.46 24.41 16.26
C PRO A 65 28.65 23.88 17.44
N LYS A 66 28.88 24.53 18.59
CA LYS A 66 28.25 24.30 19.90
C LYS A 66 26.80 24.83 19.96
N SER A 67 25.89 24.01 20.49
CA SER A 67 24.83 24.35 21.48
C SER A 67 24.02 23.06 21.71
N LEU A 68 23.55 22.63 22.88
CA LEU A 68 23.41 23.11 24.25
C LEU A 68 23.41 21.84 25.14
N SER A 69 24.31 21.73 26.12
CA SER A 69 24.09 21.00 27.38
C SER A 69 25.31 21.15 28.30
N SER A 70 25.52 22.37 28.78
CA SER A 70 26.37 22.64 29.93
C SER A 70 25.62 22.23 31.20
N ARG A 71 26.16 21.22 31.91
CA ARG A 71 26.30 21.14 33.38
C ARG A 71 26.40 19.67 33.84
N CYS A 72 27.63 19.16 33.82
CA CYS A 72 28.12 18.28 34.88
C CYS A 72 29.63 18.51 34.98
N ASN A 73 30.03 19.30 35.96
CA ASN A 73 31.43 19.54 36.31
C ASN A 73 32.07 18.24 36.81
N ASN A 74 33.11 17.78 36.12
CA ASN A 74 34.08 16.84 36.66
C ASN A 74 35.02 17.60 37.61
N ARG A 75 34.83 17.41 38.93
CA ARG A 75 35.91 17.59 39.89
C ARG A 75 36.73 16.30 39.93
N GLN A 76 38.04 16.50 39.79
CA GLN A 76 39.12 15.51 39.82
C GLN A 76 38.92 14.42 40.89
N LEU A 77 39.13 13.16 40.51
CA LEU A 77 39.42 12.09 41.45
C LEU A 77 40.73 11.42 41.02
N ARG A 78 41.77 11.68 41.83
CA ARG A 78 43.00 10.92 41.90
C ARG A 78 42.68 9.47 42.31
N SER A 79 43.55 8.58 41.86
CA SER A 79 43.62 7.15 42.17
C SER A 79 43.67 6.85 43.67
N GLU A 80 42.74 6.04 44.16
CA GLU A 80 42.91 5.20 45.37
C GLU A 80 42.03 3.93 45.26
N PRO A 81 42.43 2.81 45.89
CA PRO A 81 41.99 1.47 45.52
C PRO A 81 40.68 1.02 46.19
N SER A 82 39.91 0.24 45.43
CA SER A 82 38.95 -0.78 45.87
C SER A 82 38.10 -0.49 47.12
N ARG A 83 36.91 0.09 46.91
CA ARG A 83 35.73 -0.20 47.76
C ARG A 83 34.59 -0.71 46.89
N ARG A 84 34.15 -1.94 47.17
CA ARG A 84 32.93 -2.57 46.63
C ARG A 84 31.73 -1.67 46.92
N ILE A 85 31.36 -0.80 45.97
CA ILE A 85 30.08 -0.09 46.00
C ILE A 85 29.03 -0.96 45.31
N LYS A 86 28.07 -1.36 46.15
CA LYS A 86 27.02 -2.36 45.99
C LYS A 86 26.28 -2.28 44.64
N THR A 87 26.06 -3.47 44.09
CA THR A 87 25.22 -3.90 42.96
C THR A 87 23.77 -3.37 42.89
N LYS A 88 23.34 -2.44 43.75
CA LYS A 88 21.98 -1.87 43.73
C LYS A 88 21.78 -0.76 42.69
N ASN A 89 22.78 0.07 42.40
CA ASN A 89 22.60 1.23 41.50
C ASN A 89 22.54 0.87 40.00
N ARG A 90 23.23 -0.19 39.54
CA ARG A 90 23.11 -0.68 38.15
C ARG A 90 21.74 -1.28 37.84
N ILE A 91 21.12 -1.94 38.83
CA ILE A 91 19.76 -2.52 38.69
C ILE A 91 18.70 -1.42 38.70
N PHE A 92 18.91 -0.32 39.45
CA PHE A 92 17.97 0.79 39.50
C PHE A 92 17.96 1.60 38.20
N ILE A 93 19.14 1.89 37.62
CA ILE A 93 19.26 2.57 36.33
C ILE A 93 18.69 1.67 35.21
N SER A 94 18.92 0.35 35.25
CA SER A 94 18.32 -0.56 34.25
C SER A 94 16.80 -0.65 34.38
N LYS A 95 16.25 -0.75 35.60
CA LYS A 95 14.79 -0.78 35.83
C LYS A 95 14.13 0.56 35.47
N PHE A 96 14.79 1.69 35.72
CA PHE A 96 14.29 3.01 35.34
C PHE A 96 14.31 3.19 33.82
N CYS A 97 15.41 2.86 33.14
CA CYS A 97 15.48 2.87 31.68
C CYS A 97 14.47 1.90 31.04
N ILE A 98 14.27 0.70 31.60
CA ILE A 98 13.24 -0.25 31.16
C ILE A 98 11.84 0.32 31.40
N LYS A 99 11.59 1.00 32.52
CA LYS A 99 10.30 1.63 32.83
C LYS A 99 10.02 2.79 31.86
N TYR A 100 11.00 3.64 31.56
CA TYR A 100 10.86 4.72 30.59
C TYR A 100 10.77 4.21 29.14
N ALA A 101 11.50 3.15 28.78
CA ALA A 101 11.33 2.48 27.49
C ALA A 101 9.94 1.83 27.38
N LYS A 102 9.40 1.26 28.47
CA LYS A 102 8.02 0.75 28.52
C LYS A 102 6.98 1.87 28.42
N ILE A 103 7.20 3.01 29.07
CA ILE A 103 6.32 4.19 28.99
C ILE A 103 6.38 4.81 27.59
N GLY A 104 7.58 5.00 27.03
CA GLY A 104 7.80 5.47 25.66
C GLY A 104 7.19 4.54 24.63
N ASN A 105 7.39 3.22 24.76
CA ASN A 105 6.72 2.23 23.92
C ASN A 105 5.19 2.32 24.07
N LYS A 106 4.65 2.41 25.30
CA LYS A 106 3.21 2.56 25.54
C LYS A 106 2.65 3.83 24.89
N TYR A 107 3.39 4.94 24.93
CA TYR A 107 3.01 6.20 24.27
C TYR A 107 3.05 6.08 22.74
N ILE A 108 4.10 5.48 22.18
CA ILE A 108 4.22 5.22 20.74
C ILE A 108 3.10 4.27 20.27
N TYR A 109 2.79 3.21 21.02
CA TYR A 109 1.64 2.34 20.75
C TYR A 109 0.30 3.09 20.80
N THR A 110 0.15 4.02 21.75
CA THR A 110 -1.06 4.82 21.91
C THR A 110 -1.25 5.81 20.76
N ILE A 111 -0.16 6.41 20.27
CA ILE A 111 -0.17 7.36 19.14
C ILE A 111 -0.35 6.62 17.81
N ALA A 112 0.40 5.54 17.58
CA ALA A 112 0.25 4.72 16.38
C ALA A 112 -1.18 4.18 16.27
N PHE A 113 -1.79 3.67 17.34
CA PHE A 113 -3.17 3.17 17.28
C PHE A 113 -4.24 4.27 17.03
N ARG A 114 -3.90 5.56 17.16
CA ARG A 114 -4.81 6.65 16.74
C ARG A 114 -4.79 6.87 15.22
N ALA A 115 -3.78 6.35 14.53
CA ALA A 115 -3.61 6.55 13.11
C ALA A 115 -4.69 5.82 12.29
N PRO A 116 -5.06 6.39 11.14
CA PRO A 116 -5.74 5.67 10.08
C PRO A 116 -4.95 4.41 9.70
N MET A 117 -5.59 3.23 9.72
CA MET A 117 -4.97 2.01 9.22
C MET A 117 -5.94 1.20 8.39
N LEU A 118 -5.50 0.75 7.23
CA LEU A 118 -6.19 -0.22 6.42
C LEU A 118 -5.93 -1.64 6.96
N GLN A 119 -6.98 -2.43 7.08
CA GLN A 119 -6.93 -3.83 7.50
C GLN A 119 -7.13 -4.76 6.31
N THR A 120 -8.19 -4.57 5.52
CA THR A 120 -8.47 -5.38 4.33
C THR A 120 -9.08 -4.56 3.20
N ILE A 121 -8.81 -4.98 1.97
CA ILE A 121 -9.50 -4.57 0.74
C ILE A 121 -10.03 -5.83 0.07
N SER A 122 -11.32 -5.90 -0.24
CA SER A 122 -11.92 -6.96 -1.05
C SER A 122 -12.54 -6.38 -2.33
N ILE A 123 -12.31 -7.06 -3.45
CA ILE A 123 -12.73 -6.64 -4.79
C ILE A 123 -13.30 -7.85 -5.52
N GLU A 124 -14.40 -7.67 -6.25
CA GLU A 124 -15.01 -8.68 -7.11
C GLU A 124 -15.54 -8.03 -8.38
N ASN A 125 -15.42 -8.74 -9.50
CA ASN A 125 -15.87 -8.31 -10.83
C ASN A 125 -15.41 -6.88 -11.21
N PHE A 126 -14.10 -6.67 -11.30
CA PHE A 126 -13.50 -5.39 -11.65
C PHE A 126 -12.20 -5.57 -12.44
N LEU A 127 -12.12 -5.00 -13.64
CA LEU A 127 -10.97 -5.14 -14.56
C LEU A 127 -10.56 -6.61 -14.76
N SER A 128 -9.37 -7.00 -14.31
CA SER A 128 -8.90 -8.39 -14.42
C SER A 128 -9.24 -9.26 -13.21
N ILE A 129 -10.01 -8.75 -12.25
CA ILE A 129 -10.46 -9.45 -11.06
C ILE A 129 -11.87 -9.94 -11.34
N ARG A 130 -12.04 -11.26 -11.49
CA ARG A 130 -13.33 -11.87 -11.74
C ARG A 130 -13.97 -12.27 -10.42
N ASP A 131 -13.39 -13.28 -9.77
CA ASP A 131 -13.84 -13.77 -8.47
C ASP A 131 -13.36 -12.85 -7.32
N LYS A 132 -13.96 -13.00 -6.13
CA LYS A 132 -13.60 -12.21 -4.96
C LYS A 132 -12.12 -12.39 -4.61
N LEU A 133 -11.40 -11.28 -4.57
CA LEU A 133 -9.99 -11.18 -4.18
C LEU A 133 -9.88 -10.29 -2.94
N THR A 134 -9.13 -10.73 -1.93
CA THR A 134 -8.92 -9.96 -0.69
C THR A 134 -7.44 -9.75 -0.42
N LEU A 135 -7.02 -8.49 -0.32
CA LEU A 135 -5.72 -8.09 0.19
C LEU A 135 -5.83 -7.83 1.70
N SER A 136 -5.06 -8.57 2.51
CA SER A 136 -5.05 -8.42 3.97
C SER A 136 -3.74 -7.83 4.49
N LEU A 137 -3.85 -6.86 5.40
CA LEU A 137 -2.75 -6.29 6.15
C LEU A 137 -2.71 -6.84 7.59
N GLU A 138 -3.47 -7.88 7.90
CA GLU A 138 -3.37 -8.56 9.18
C GLU A 138 -2.04 -9.31 9.27
N ALA A 139 -1.27 -9.04 10.32
CA ALA A 139 -0.01 -9.73 10.52
C ALA A 139 -0.26 -11.12 11.10
N SER A 140 0.46 -12.12 10.58
CA SER A 140 0.50 -13.45 11.16
C SER A 140 1.20 -13.46 12.53
N ALA A 141 1.08 -14.59 13.23
CA ALA A 141 1.71 -14.82 14.53
C ALA A 141 3.25 -14.85 14.51
N SER A 142 3.88 -14.74 13.32
CA SER A 142 5.34 -14.71 13.20
C SER A 142 5.98 -13.61 14.06
N LYS A 143 7.13 -13.92 14.66
CA LYS A 143 7.93 -12.98 15.46
C LYS A 143 9.08 -12.35 14.68
N LYS A 144 9.31 -12.73 13.42
CA LYS A 144 10.37 -12.16 12.59
C LYS A 144 10.02 -10.73 12.18
N ASN A 145 10.99 -9.82 12.19
CA ASN A 145 10.81 -8.42 11.79
C ASN A 145 9.59 -7.73 12.42
N LEU A 146 9.37 -7.87 13.74
CA LEU A 146 8.22 -7.25 14.44
C LEU A 146 8.13 -5.73 14.26
N GLN A 147 9.24 -5.05 13.95
CA GLN A 147 9.23 -3.63 13.59
C GLN A 147 8.38 -3.32 12.37
N ASN A 148 8.18 -4.28 11.46
CA ASN A 148 7.36 -4.17 10.25
C ASN A 148 5.85 -4.23 10.53
N THR A 149 5.45 -4.19 11.80
CA THR A 149 4.04 -4.30 12.21
C THR A 149 3.67 -3.23 13.22
N ILE A 150 2.38 -2.95 13.31
CA ILE A 150 1.74 -2.00 14.21
C ILE A 150 0.84 -2.79 15.15
N ALA A 151 1.00 -2.62 16.45
CA ALA A 151 0.15 -3.33 17.41
C ALA A 151 -1.22 -2.66 17.54
N LEU A 152 -2.26 -3.48 17.53
CA LEU A 152 -3.64 -3.11 17.85
C LEU A 152 -3.98 -3.51 19.31
N PRO A 153 -5.11 -3.02 19.86
CA PRO A 153 -5.68 -3.58 21.08
C PRO A 153 -5.96 -5.08 20.93
N LYS A 154 -5.92 -5.84 22.03
CA LYS A 154 -6.10 -7.30 22.08
C LYS A 154 -4.96 -8.15 21.49
N LYS A 155 -3.77 -7.58 21.31
CA LYS A 155 -2.55 -8.25 20.80
C LYS A 155 -2.55 -8.55 19.30
N ASP A 156 -3.59 -8.16 18.57
CA ASP A 156 -3.59 -8.19 17.11
C ASP A 156 -2.55 -7.21 16.55
N ARG A 157 -2.09 -7.42 15.32
CA ARG A 157 -1.11 -6.56 14.67
C ARG A 157 -1.47 -6.37 13.19
N LEU A 158 -1.21 -5.18 12.66
CA LEU A 158 -1.29 -4.89 11.23
C LEU A 158 0.11 -4.70 10.65
N LEU A 159 0.27 -4.98 9.36
CA LEU A 159 1.49 -4.78 8.61
C LEU A 159 1.70 -3.29 8.32
N ARG A 160 2.96 -2.83 8.38
CA ARG A 160 3.37 -1.48 7.96
C ARG A 160 3.58 -1.37 6.46
N SER A 161 3.89 -2.48 5.80
CA SER A 161 3.97 -2.49 4.35
C SER A 161 3.50 -3.81 3.77
N VAL A 162 2.96 -3.76 2.56
CA VAL A 162 2.65 -4.92 1.73
C VAL A 162 3.16 -4.66 0.31
N ALA A 163 3.83 -5.65 -0.25
CA ALA A 163 4.39 -5.64 -1.58
C ALA A 163 3.63 -6.64 -2.46
N LEU A 164 3.12 -6.17 -3.59
CA LEU A 164 2.45 -6.96 -4.62
C LEU A 164 3.47 -7.25 -5.73
N TYR A 165 3.77 -8.52 -5.95
CA TYR A 165 4.73 -9.03 -6.93
C TYR A 165 4.03 -9.82 -8.03
N GLY A 166 4.72 -10.04 -9.14
CA GLY A 166 4.27 -10.93 -10.21
C GLY A 166 4.54 -10.34 -11.59
N ALA A 167 4.34 -11.15 -12.62
CA ALA A 167 4.66 -10.86 -14.01
C ALA A 167 3.93 -9.63 -14.57
N ASN A 168 4.35 -9.20 -15.75
CA ASN A 168 3.65 -8.17 -16.52
C ASN A 168 2.20 -8.64 -16.78
N ALA A 169 1.28 -7.67 -16.79
CA ALA A 169 -0.16 -7.92 -16.95
C ALA A 169 -0.80 -8.86 -15.91
N SER A 170 -0.14 -9.20 -14.80
CA SER A 170 -0.69 -10.13 -13.80
C SER A 170 -1.89 -9.60 -13.01
N GLY A 171 -2.11 -8.28 -13.01
CA GLY A 171 -3.26 -7.64 -12.35
C GLY A 171 -2.91 -6.81 -11.10
N LYS A 172 -1.63 -6.66 -10.75
CA LYS A 172 -1.13 -5.81 -9.65
C LYS A 172 -1.74 -4.40 -9.66
N SER A 173 -1.56 -3.66 -10.76
CA SER A 173 -2.10 -2.31 -10.94
C SER A 173 -3.63 -2.27 -10.86
N ASN A 174 -4.32 -3.37 -11.21
CA ASN A 174 -5.78 -3.41 -11.15
C ASN A 174 -6.33 -3.45 -9.71
N ILE A 175 -5.55 -3.95 -8.74
CA ILE A 175 -5.88 -3.85 -7.31
C ILE A 175 -5.79 -2.38 -6.85
N ILE A 176 -4.76 -1.65 -7.29
CA ILE A 176 -4.62 -0.21 -7.01
C ILE A 176 -5.75 0.58 -7.69
N LYS A 177 -6.05 0.31 -8.97
CA LYS A 177 -7.15 0.93 -9.71
C LYS A 177 -8.51 0.68 -9.06
N ALA A 178 -8.75 -0.50 -8.49
CA ALA A 178 -9.97 -0.78 -7.75
C ALA A 178 -10.07 0.07 -6.47
N THR A 179 -8.95 0.23 -5.75
CA THR A 179 -8.90 1.07 -4.55
C THR A 179 -9.13 2.55 -4.90
N LEU A 180 -8.57 2.99 -6.02
CA LEU A 180 -8.80 4.31 -6.58
C LEU A 180 -10.27 4.51 -6.99
N PHE A 181 -10.91 3.52 -7.60
CA PHE A 181 -12.33 3.56 -7.92
C PHE A 181 -13.19 3.73 -6.67
N ILE A 182 -12.88 3.00 -5.58
CA ILE A 182 -13.56 3.19 -4.29
C ILE A 182 -13.39 4.61 -3.78
N TRP A 183 -12.15 5.12 -3.80
CA TRP A 183 -11.84 6.50 -3.39
C TRP A 183 -12.63 7.53 -4.19
N ASP A 184 -12.63 7.40 -5.52
CA ASP A 184 -13.30 8.32 -6.44
C ASP A 184 -14.81 8.31 -6.25
N MET A 185 -15.42 7.11 -6.18
CA MET A 185 -16.84 6.97 -5.92
C MET A 185 -17.24 7.59 -4.58
N VAL A 186 -16.50 7.31 -3.50
CA VAL A 186 -16.80 7.90 -2.18
C VAL A 186 -16.65 9.42 -2.20
N LYS A 187 -15.60 9.94 -2.85
CA LYS A 187 -15.34 11.36 -2.90
C LYS A 187 -16.35 12.10 -3.77
N ASN A 188 -16.62 11.62 -4.98
CA ASN A 188 -17.22 12.39 -6.06
C ASN A 188 -18.68 11.99 -6.41
N SER A 189 -19.15 10.80 -6.00
CA SER A 189 -20.49 10.36 -6.42
C SER A 189 -21.63 11.27 -5.95
N HIS A 190 -21.48 12.02 -4.85
CA HIS A 190 -22.50 13.01 -4.43
C HIS A 190 -22.79 14.10 -5.48
N ALA A 191 -21.91 14.31 -6.45
CA ALA A 191 -22.08 15.26 -7.54
C ALA A 191 -22.64 14.65 -8.83
N PHE A 192 -22.93 13.34 -8.85
CA PHE A 192 -23.50 12.69 -10.03
C PHE A 192 -24.93 13.17 -10.29
N ASN A 193 -25.24 13.39 -11.58
CA ASN A 193 -26.60 13.61 -12.04
C ASN A 193 -27.37 12.29 -12.02
N ILE A 194 -28.71 12.35 -12.04
CA ILE A 194 -29.53 11.13 -11.96
C ILE A 194 -29.28 10.15 -13.11
N ASP A 195 -28.90 10.65 -14.28
CA ASP A 195 -28.63 9.85 -15.49
C ASP A 195 -27.15 9.51 -15.67
N SER A 196 -26.26 9.98 -14.77
CA SER A 196 -24.84 9.65 -14.84
C SER A 196 -24.64 8.15 -14.61
N THR A 197 -23.90 7.51 -15.52
CA THR A 197 -23.46 6.14 -15.34
C THR A 197 -22.38 6.05 -14.27
N ILE A 198 -22.29 4.89 -13.63
CA ILE A 198 -21.20 4.59 -12.71
C ILE A 198 -20.01 4.17 -13.57
N PRO A 199 -18.83 4.82 -13.46
CA PRO A 199 -17.66 4.56 -14.31
C PRO A 199 -16.92 3.29 -13.88
N ARG A 200 -17.65 2.19 -13.62
CA ARG A 200 -17.04 0.89 -13.33
C ARG A 200 -16.56 0.25 -14.62
N THR A 201 -15.58 -0.63 -14.51
CA THR A 201 -15.19 -1.54 -15.59
C THR A 201 -15.21 -2.97 -15.05
N PRO A 202 -16.24 -3.78 -15.38
CA PRO A 202 -16.30 -5.16 -14.92
C PRO A 202 -15.23 -6.04 -15.57
N TYR A 203 -15.16 -7.30 -15.16
CA TYR A 203 -14.38 -8.30 -15.84
C TYR A 203 -15.00 -8.64 -17.20
N LYS A 204 -14.22 -8.45 -18.28
CA LYS A 204 -14.71 -8.49 -19.67
C LYS A 204 -14.38 -9.77 -20.44
N LEU A 205 -13.48 -10.61 -19.94
CA LEU A 205 -13.03 -11.81 -20.65
C LEU A 205 -13.98 -13.01 -20.46
N ASP A 206 -15.15 -12.78 -19.87
CA ASP A 206 -16.26 -13.72 -19.74
C ASP A 206 -17.55 -12.90 -19.79
N GLU A 207 -18.34 -13.06 -20.86
CA GLU A 207 -19.55 -12.26 -21.10
C GLU A 207 -20.58 -12.40 -19.97
N ALA A 208 -20.61 -13.55 -19.30
CA ALA A 208 -21.49 -13.80 -18.16
C ALA A 208 -21.18 -12.89 -16.95
N TRP A 209 -20.06 -12.15 -16.97
CA TRP A 209 -19.65 -11.24 -15.89
C TRP A 209 -19.89 -9.76 -16.19
N ALA A 210 -20.12 -9.39 -17.45
CA ALA A 210 -20.36 -7.99 -17.81
C ALA A 210 -21.56 -7.40 -17.05
N GLY A 211 -22.66 -8.16 -16.95
CA GLY A 211 -23.88 -7.76 -16.23
C GLY A 211 -23.88 -8.06 -14.73
N LYS A 212 -22.87 -8.76 -14.20
CA LYS A 212 -22.80 -9.05 -12.75
C LYS A 212 -22.40 -7.81 -11.97
N LEU A 213 -22.80 -7.77 -10.70
CA LEU A 213 -22.44 -6.67 -9.80
C LEU A 213 -20.93 -6.69 -9.52
N SER A 214 -20.32 -5.51 -9.55
CA SER A 214 -19.00 -5.28 -8.97
C SER A 214 -19.16 -5.07 -7.47
N ARG A 215 -18.30 -5.67 -6.65
CA ARG A 215 -18.38 -5.57 -5.18
C ARG A 215 -17.06 -5.10 -4.60
N PHE A 216 -17.16 -4.19 -3.64
CA PHE A 216 -16.02 -3.59 -2.97
C PHE A 216 -16.26 -3.55 -1.46
N GLU A 217 -15.25 -3.92 -0.67
CA GLU A 217 -15.30 -3.83 0.79
C GLU A 217 -13.94 -3.38 1.34
N LEU A 218 -13.96 -2.44 2.27
CA LEU A 218 -12.82 -1.99 3.05
C LEU A 218 -13.09 -2.25 4.53
N THR A 219 -12.13 -2.86 5.21
CA THR A 219 -12.08 -2.83 6.68
C THR A 219 -10.88 -2.01 7.12
N PHE A 220 -11.08 -1.08 8.05
CA PHE A 220 -10.05 -0.14 8.46
C PHE A 220 -10.28 0.37 9.88
N TYR A 221 -9.26 1.00 10.45
CA TYR A 221 -9.30 1.71 11.71
C TYR A 221 -9.17 3.20 11.46
N HIS A 222 -10.04 3.99 12.09
CA HIS A 222 -9.89 5.44 12.12
C HIS A 222 -10.28 5.95 13.51
N LYS A 223 -9.44 6.80 14.11
CA LYS A 223 -9.62 7.30 15.48
C LYS A 223 -9.93 6.17 16.49
N ARG A 224 -9.20 5.05 16.40
CA ARG A 224 -9.31 3.85 17.26
C ARG A 224 -10.58 2.99 17.09
N ILE A 225 -11.46 3.34 16.16
CA ILE A 225 -12.67 2.59 15.88
C ILE A 225 -12.45 1.79 14.61
N ARG A 226 -12.75 0.49 14.65
CA ARG A 226 -12.81 -0.36 13.46
C ARG A 226 -14.07 -0.01 12.68
N TYR A 227 -13.96 0.08 11.38
CA TYR A 227 -15.05 0.28 10.43
C TYR A 227 -15.01 -0.82 9.38
N ARG A 228 -16.18 -1.19 8.88
CA ARG A 228 -16.34 -2.03 7.69
C ARG A 228 -17.33 -1.33 6.77
N TYR A 229 -16.84 -0.92 5.62
CA TYR A 229 -17.60 -0.23 4.59
C TYR A 229 -17.58 -1.06 3.32
N GLY A 230 -18.72 -1.24 2.67
CA GLY A 230 -18.77 -1.94 1.39
C GLY A 230 -19.98 -1.56 0.57
N PHE A 231 -19.87 -1.76 -0.75
CA PHE A 231 -20.95 -1.50 -1.69
C PHE A 231 -20.86 -2.42 -2.91
N SER A 232 -21.99 -2.58 -3.59
CA SER A 232 -22.12 -3.28 -4.87
C SER A 232 -22.80 -2.38 -5.90
N CYS A 233 -22.38 -2.48 -7.16
CA CYS A 233 -22.95 -1.68 -8.23
C CYS A 233 -22.98 -2.40 -9.58
N ASP A 234 -23.92 -1.97 -10.41
CA ASP A 234 -23.88 -2.15 -11.87
C ASP A 234 -23.45 -0.83 -12.54
N ASP A 235 -23.64 -0.70 -13.86
CA ASP A 235 -23.25 0.50 -14.62
C ASP A 235 -24.15 1.72 -14.35
N LYS A 236 -25.26 1.55 -13.62
CA LYS A 236 -26.32 2.55 -13.44
C LYS A 236 -26.66 2.81 -11.97
N LYS A 237 -26.52 1.83 -11.08
CA LYS A 237 -27.07 1.87 -9.73
C LYS A 237 -26.12 1.27 -8.71
N ILE A 238 -26.15 1.85 -7.51
CA ILE A 238 -25.64 1.22 -6.30
C ILE A 238 -26.74 0.30 -5.78
N ILE A 239 -26.46 -1.01 -5.73
CA ILE A 239 -27.43 -2.03 -5.34
C ILE A 239 -27.42 -2.23 -3.83
N ASP A 240 -26.25 -2.55 -3.26
CA ASP A 240 -26.05 -2.67 -1.82
C ASP A 240 -25.01 -1.68 -1.33
N GLU A 241 -25.16 -1.20 -0.11
CA GLU A 241 -24.16 -0.36 0.55
C GLU A 241 -24.32 -0.48 2.07
N TYR A 242 -23.23 -0.54 2.81
CA TYR A 242 -23.31 -0.62 4.27
C TYR A 242 -22.11 -0.01 4.94
N LEU A 243 -22.35 0.47 6.16
CA LEU A 243 -21.30 0.93 7.05
C LEU A 243 -21.54 0.39 8.48
N TYR A 244 -20.61 -0.43 8.94
CA TYR A 244 -20.53 -0.93 10.31
C TYR A 244 -19.35 -0.31 11.04
N HIS A 245 -19.45 -0.22 12.37
CA HIS A 245 -18.36 0.25 13.23
C HIS A 245 -18.34 -0.46 14.59
N TRP A 246 -17.19 -0.43 15.28
CA TRP A 246 -16.99 -1.06 16.60
C TRP A 246 -16.59 -0.05 17.70
N PRO A 247 -17.48 0.87 18.13
CA PRO A 247 -17.13 2.01 18.98
C PRO A 247 -16.71 1.63 20.42
N LYS A 248 -16.95 0.38 20.83
CA LYS A 248 -16.48 -0.22 22.10
C LYS A 248 -16.11 -1.69 21.90
N GLY A 249 -15.62 -2.06 20.72
CA GLY A 249 -15.33 -3.45 20.36
C GLY A 249 -16.57 -4.32 20.10
N ARG A 250 -17.78 -3.75 20.07
CA ARG A 250 -19.03 -4.42 19.64
C ARG A 250 -19.48 -3.85 18.30
N GLU A 251 -19.90 -4.71 17.38
CA GLU A 251 -20.40 -4.31 16.08
C GLU A 251 -21.69 -3.49 16.22
N ALA A 252 -21.78 -2.40 15.47
CA ALA A 252 -22.98 -1.59 15.34
C ALA A 252 -23.14 -1.13 13.89
N LEU A 253 -24.39 -1.10 13.42
CA LEU A 253 -24.75 -0.61 12.09
C LEU A 253 -24.95 0.92 12.13
N ILE A 254 -24.34 1.64 11.19
CA ILE A 254 -24.63 3.06 10.94
C ILE A 254 -25.78 3.17 9.95
N PHE A 255 -25.62 2.53 8.78
CA PHE A 255 -26.65 2.39 7.77
C PHE A 255 -26.42 1.12 6.94
N LYS A 256 -27.51 0.56 6.40
CA LYS A 256 -27.49 -0.45 5.34
C LYS A 256 -28.49 -0.07 4.27
N ARG A 257 -28.09 -0.21 3.01
CA ARG A 257 -28.88 -0.11 1.80
C ARG A 257 -28.88 -1.48 1.12
N SER A 258 -30.04 -1.91 0.64
CA SER A 258 -30.22 -3.13 -0.16
C SER A 258 -31.18 -2.85 -1.32
N SER A 259 -31.05 -3.60 -2.41
CA SER A 259 -31.92 -3.51 -3.58
C SER A 259 -32.09 -2.08 -4.11
N THR A 260 -31.06 -1.24 -4.01
CA THR A 260 -31.06 0.19 -4.34
C THR A 260 -31.94 1.08 -3.43
N THR A 261 -33.11 0.64 -2.96
CA THR A 261 -34.13 1.50 -2.34
C THR A 261 -34.39 1.21 -0.86
N ASP A 262 -33.97 0.06 -0.35
CA ASP A 262 -34.33 -0.42 0.98
C ASP A 262 -33.24 -0.02 1.97
N PHE A 263 -33.62 0.72 3.03
CA PHE A 263 -32.65 1.25 3.99
C PHE A 263 -32.98 0.83 5.41
N THR A 264 -31.96 0.42 6.14
CA THR A 264 -32.00 0.14 7.58
C THR A 264 -31.16 1.17 8.32
N PHE A 265 -31.79 1.89 9.25
CA PHE A 265 -31.15 2.88 10.12
C PHE A 265 -31.44 2.54 11.58
N ILE A 266 -30.40 2.42 12.41
CA ILE A 266 -30.55 2.16 13.85
C ILE A 266 -30.58 3.48 14.64
N LYS A 267 -29.67 4.41 14.31
CA LYS A 267 -29.51 5.72 14.96
C LYS A 267 -29.81 6.86 13.99
N ASP A 268 -30.08 8.04 14.52
CA ASP A 268 -30.33 9.28 13.75
C ASP A 268 -31.41 9.12 12.66
N LYS A 269 -32.40 8.25 12.91
CA LYS A 269 -33.37 7.78 11.90
C LYS A 269 -34.02 8.92 11.13
N ARG A 270 -34.45 9.99 11.84
CA ARG A 270 -35.11 11.15 11.21
C ARG A 270 -34.22 11.83 10.16
N GLN A 271 -32.96 12.12 10.50
CA GLN A 271 -32.01 12.75 9.58
C GLN A 271 -31.69 11.82 8.41
N GLN A 272 -31.46 10.54 8.70
CA GLN A 272 -31.15 9.53 7.67
C GLN A 272 -32.30 9.32 6.68
N GLN A 273 -33.56 9.33 7.14
CA GLN A 273 -34.73 9.26 6.26
C GLN A 273 -34.86 10.49 5.35
N LEU A 274 -34.52 11.68 5.84
CA LEU A 274 -34.51 12.90 5.00
C LEU A 274 -33.41 12.83 3.92
N ILE A 275 -32.23 12.31 4.27
CA ILE A 275 -31.13 12.10 3.32
C ILE A 275 -31.55 11.08 2.26
N LYS A 276 -32.14 9.95 2.66
CA LYS A 276 -32.65 8.91 1.75
C LYS A 276 -33.57 9.50 0.67
N LYS A 277 -34.51 10.38 1.05
CA LYS A 277 -35.45 11.01 0.10
C LYS A 277 -34.78 11.84 -1.00
N ARG A 278 -33.53 12.25 -0.82
CA ARG A 278 -32.75 13.06 -1.75
C ARG A 278 -31.60 12.27 -2.40
N LEU A 279 -31.59 10.94 -2.25
CA LEU A 279 -30.56 10.08 -2.82
C LEU A 279 -31.03 9.53 -4.17
N THR A 280 -30.21 9.71 -5.20
CA THR A 280 -30.43 9.06 -6.50
C THR A 280 -29.80 7.66 -6.51
N PRO A 281 -30.31 6.73 -7.34
CA PRO A 281 -29.86 5.33 -7.38
C PRO A 281 -28.35 5.13 -7.58
N ASN A 282 -27.70 6.02 -8.34
CA ASN A 282 -26.29 5.94 -8.75
C ASN A 282 -25.31 6.57 -7.76
N VAL A 283 -25.80 7.14 -6.65
CA VAL A 283 -24.97 7.83 -5.65
C VAL A 283 -24.76 6.96 -4.43
N LEU A 284 -23.53 6.94 -3.90
CA LEU A 284 -23.23 6.31 -2.62
C LEU A 284 -23.85 7.13 -1.48
N TYR A 285 -24.61 6.44 -0.63
CA TYR A 285 -25.19 7.03 0.57
C TYR A 285 -24.12 7.56 1.51
N LEU A 286 -22.97 6.91 1.68
CA LEU A 286 -21.84 7.42 2.46
C LEU A 286 -21.41 8.82 1.99
N SER A 287 -21.31 9.00 0.66
CA SER A 287 -20.93 10.28 0.05
C SER A 287 -21.98 11.35 0.32
N ARG A 288 -23.24 11.08 -0.04
CA ARG A 288 -24.37 12.02 0.13
C ARG A 288 -24.64 12.35 1.60
N ALA A 289 -24.63 11.36 2.47
CA ALA A 289 -24.94 11.55 3.89
C ALA A 289 -23.87 12.39 4.58
N THR A 290 -22.60 12.20 4.24
CA THR A 290 -21.50 13.03 4.77
C THR A 290 -21.60 14.46 4.26
N ALA A 291 -21.87 14.65 2.96
CA ALA A 291 -22.09 15.98 2.37
C ALA A 291 -23.26 16.75 3.00
N LEU A 292 -24.31 16.03 3.43
CA LEU A 292 -25.46 16.59 4.16
C LEU A 292 -25.27 16.64 5.69
N GLY A 293 -24.04 16.44 6.18
CA GLY A 293 -23.67 16.68 7.58
C GLY A 293 -24.02 15.56 8.56
N LEU A 294 -24.23 14.31 8.11
CA LEU A 294 -24.39 13.17 9.02
C LEU A 294 -23.05 12.85 9.72
N LYS A 295 -22.93 13.22 10.98
CA LYS A 295 -21.67 13.07 11.75
C LYS A 295 -21.18 11.62 11.87
N ALA A 296 -22.09 10.65 11.87
CA ALA A 296 -21.76 9.24 12.01
C ALA A 296 -20.95 8.68 10.81
N THR A 297 -21.12 9.25 9.62
CA THR A 297 -20.44 8.79 8.39
C THR A 297 -19.10 9.48 8.15
N ALA A 298 -18.90 10.69 8.71
CA ALA A 298 -17.70 11.49 8.50
C ALA A 298 -16.37 10.77 8.79
N PRO A 299 -16.21 9.94 9.86
CA PRO A 299 -14.95 9.21 10.10
C PRO A 299 -14.59 8.22 8.99
N ALA A 300 -15.59 7.52 8.43
CA ALA A 300 -15.39 6.55 7.37
C ALA A 300 -15.09 7.25 6.04
N TYR A 301 -15.84 8.32 5.74
CA TYR A 301 -15.58 9.18 4.59
C TYR A 301 -14.16 9.73 4.63
N ALA A 302 -13.76 10.38 5.73
CA ALA A 302 -12.44 11.00 5.89
C ALA A 302 -11.29 9.97 5.82
N PHE A 303 -11.49 8.75 6.34
CA PHE A 303 -10.50 7.68 6.16
C PHE A 303 -10.23 7.44 4.67
N ILE A 304 -11.30 7.24 3.89
CA ILE A 304 -11.20 6.91 2.48
C ILE A 304 -10.65 8.12 1.70
N THR A 305 -11.20 9.32 1.88
CA THR A 305 -10.86 10.48 1.04
C THR A 305 -9.54 11.16 1.41
N ASP A 306 -9.21 11.22 2.70
CA ASP A 306 -8.13 12.07 3.21
C ASP A 306 -6.90 11.27 3.67
N ASN A 307 -7.09 9.99 4.00
CA ASN A 307 -6.05 9.13 4.59
C ASN A 307 -5.59 7.98 3.68
N LEU A 308 -6.22 7.78 2.51
CA LEU A 308 -5.66 6.97 1.44
C LEU A 308 -4.94 7.89 0.45
N VAL A 309 -3.62 7.76 0.36
CA VAL A 309 -2.76 8.49 -0.58
C VAL A 309 -2.41 7.54 -1.72
N ILE A 310 -3.20 7.59 -2.79
CA ILE A 310 -3.12 6.63 -3.90
C ILE A 310 -2.39 7.25 -5.08
N ASN A 311 -1.54 6.46 -5.75
CA ASN A 311 -0.89 6.86 -7.00
C ASN A 311 -1.95 7.08 -8.10
N TYR A 312 -2.32 8.36 -8.29
CA TYR A 312 -3.34 8.78 -9.23
C TYR A 312 -2.74 9.73 -10.26
N SER A 313 -2.38 9.18 -11.43
CA SER A 313 -2.04 9.94 -12.65
C SER A 313 -0.82 10.88 -12.47
N PRO A 314 -0.30 11.58 -13.50
CA PRO A 314 0.98 12.28 -13.44
C PRO A 314 1.00 13.51 -12.50
N THR A 315 0.02 13.69 -11.60
CA THR A 315 -0.14 14.86 -10.73
C THR A 315 0.55 14.72 -9.38
N TRP A 316 1.29 13.66 -9.12
CA TRP A 316 2.05 13.53 -7.87
C TRP A 316 3.11 14.61 -7.69
N PHE A 317 3.66 15.16 -8.77
CA PHE A 317 4.47 16.38 -8.67
C PHE A 317 3.65 17.57 -8.16
N VAL A 318 2.37 17.72 -8.56
CA VAL A 318 1.46 18.77 -8.06
C VAL A 318 1.21 18.57 -6.57
N TYR A 319 1.01 17.33 -6.15
CA TYR A 319 0.86 16.98 -4.74
C TYR A 319 2.11 17.36 -3.95
N THR A 320 3.30 16.95 -4.41
CA THR A 320 4.56 17.31 -3.77
C THR A 320 4.76 18.82 -3.76
N ALA A 321 4.50 19.52 -4.86
CA ALA A 321 4.64 20.97 -4.96
C ALA A 321 3.73 21.69 -3.96
N GLN A 322 2.46 21.26 -3.87
CA GLN A 322 1.54 21.77 -2.87
C GLN A 322 2.06 21.54 -1.45
N LYS A 323 2.53 20.34 -1.13
CA LYS A 323 3.05 20.02 0.21
C LYS A 323 4.32 20.79 0.56
N ILE A 324 5.23 20.97 -0.40
CA ILE A 324 6.44 21.80 -0.23
C ILE A 324 6.06 23.27 0.03
N LYS A 325 5.02 23.77 -0.64
CA LYS A 325 4.51 25.14 -0.43
C LYS A 325 3.86 25.30 0.95
N GLU A 326 3.14 24.29 1.42
CA GLU A 326 2.48 24.27 2.73
C GLU A 326 3.45 24.06 3.90
N ASP A 327 4.53 23.29 3.70
CA ASP A 327 5.49 22.91 4.75
C ASP A 327 6.96 23.09 4.31
N PRO A 328 7.60 24.22 4.70
CA PRO A 328 9.02 24.43 4.42
C PRO A 328 9.96 23.38 5.04
N ALA A 329 9.58 22.73 6.15
CA ALA A 329 10.40 21.67 6.74
C ALA A 329 10.40 20.41 5.88
N LEU A 330 9.29 20.13 5.19
CA LEU A 330 9.23 19.08 4.18
C LEU A 330 10.21 19.38 3.03
N LYS A 331 10.26 20.62 2.53
CA LYS A 331 11.23 21.03 1.51
C LYS A 331 12.66 20.68 1.92
N THR A 332 13.06 21.05 3.14
CA THR A 332 14.40 20.74 3.66
C THR A 332 14.67 19.24 3.73
N ARG A 333 13.68 18.42 4.10
CA ARG A 333 13.82 16.96 4.13
C ARG A 333 13.94 16.36 2.74
N VAL A 334 13.17 16.86 1.77
CA VAL A 334 13.24 16.45 0.37
C VAL A 334 14.64 16.74 -0.18
N LEU A 335 15.13 17.98 -0.06
CA LEU A 335 16.47 18.35 -0.48
C LEU A 335 17.55 17.53 0.23
N GLY A 336 17.38 17.28 1.53
CA GLY A 336 18.29 16.44 2.30
C GLY A 336 18.35 14.99 1.83
N ILE A 337 17.26 14.43 1.28
CA ILE A 337 17.29 13.11 0.63
C ILE A 337 17.95 13.20 -0.73
N LEU A 338 17.59 14.18 -1.57
CA LEU A 338 18.17 14.35 -2.90
C LEU A 338 19.70 14.48 -2.83
N ALA A 339 20.20 15.32 -1.92
CA ALA A 339 21.63 15.49 -1.69
C ALA A 339 22.35 14.21 -1.21
N LYS A 340 21.66 13.34 -0.45
CA LYS A 340 22.23 12.09 0.09
C LYS A 340 22.07 10.89 -0.83
N ALA A 341 21.22 10.99 -1.84
CA ALA A 341 20.87 9.92 -2.76
C ALA A 341 21.46 10.18 -4.17
N ASP A 342 22.58 10.89 -4.24
CA ASP A 342 23.31 11.25 -5.45
C ASP A 342 22.53 12.05 -6.50
N PHE A 343 21.44 12.73 -6.11
CA PHE A 343 20.78 13.77 -6.93
C PHE A 343 21.42 15.16 -6.71
N GLY A 344 22.70 15.18 -6.32
CA GLY A 344 23.42 16.34 -5.77
C GLY A 344 23.62 17.53 -6.73
N GLY A 345 23.22 17.42 -8.00
CA GLY A 345 23.12 18.57 -8.89
C GLY A 345 22.02 19.56 -8.47
N ILE A 346 20.97 19.07 -7.83
CA ILE A 346 19.83 19.88 -7.38
C ILE A 346 20.17 20.55 -6.05
N GLN A 347 20.33 21.86 -6.08
CA GLN A 347 20.65 22.67 -4.90
C GLN A 347 19.40 23.17 -4.19
N ASP A 348 18.33 23.43 -4.94
CA ASP A 348 17.06 23.86 -4.38
C ASP A 348 15.86 23.42 -5.22
N ILE A 349 14.68 23.48 -4.62
CA ILE A 349 13.38 23.29 -5.28
C ILE A 349 12.54 24.54 -5.06
N MET A 350 12.04 25.11 -6.14
CA MET A 350 11.08 26.21 -6.11
C MET A 350 9.71 25.73 -6.55
N VAL A 351 8.68 26.29 -5.93
CA VAL A 351 7.30 26.11 -6.36
C VAL A 351 6.78 27.47 -6.79
N SER A 352 6.49 27.61 -8.07
CA SER A 352 5.81 28.78 -8.62
C SER A 352 4.34 28.45 -8.86
N THR A 353 3.45 29.40 -8.60
CA THR A 353 2.04 29.28 -8.98
C THR A 353 1.85 29.98 -10.32
N GLU A 354 1.53 29.21 -11.35
CA GLU A 354 1.22 29.72 -12.67
C GLU A 354 -0.29 29.68 -12.90
N LYS A 355 -0.86 30.76 -13.41
CA LYS A 355 -2.24 30.77 -13.90
C LYS A 355 -2.23 30.26 -15.33
N LYS A 356 -2.84 29.09 -15.57
CA LYS A 356 -3.07 28.59 -16.92
C LYS A 356 -4.54 28.71 -17.24
N LYS A 357 -4.83 29.23 -18.43
CA LYS A 357 -6.15 29.21 -19.02
C LYS A 357 -6.45 27.78 -19.41
N VAL A 358 -7.48 27.22 -18.80
CA VAL A 358 -7.99 25.88 -19.10
C VAL A 358 -9.35 26.05 -19.73
N ASP A 359 -9.63 25.24 -20.74
CA ASP A 359 -10.95 25.21 -21.33
C ASP A 359 -11.96 24.66 -20.30
N GLY A 360 -12.76 25.56 -19.74
CA GLY A 360 -13.95 25.27 -18.96
C GLY A 360 -15.17 25.20 -19.87
N VAL A 361 -16.16 24.41 -19.46
CA VAL A 361 -17.46 24.34 -20.16
C VAL A 361 -18.46 25.13 -19.32
N GLU A 362 -18.87 26.30 -19.80
CA GLU A 362 -19.95 27.06 -19.16
C GLU A 362 -21.28 26.75 -19.87
N PHE A 363 -22.27 26.30 -19.08
CA PHE A 363 -23.63 26.09 -19.57
C PHE A 363 -24.45 27.36 -19.40
N ARG A 364 -24.70 28.10 -20.48
CA ARG A 364 -25.68 29.18 -20.51
C ARG A 364 -27.02 28.70 -21.04
N ILE A 365 -28.09 28.95 -20.30
CA ILE A 365 -29.47 28.78 -20.76
C ILE A 365 -29.96 30.16 -21.21
N GLU A 366 -29.95 30.43 -22.51
CA GLU A 366 -30.70 31.56 -23.05
C GLU A 366 -32.16 31.16 -23.31
N LYS A 367 -33.06 32.14 -23.17
CA LYS A 367 -34.54 32.02 -23.23
C LYS A 367 -35.09 31.43 -24.55
N GLN A 368 -34.23 31.02 -25.48
CA GLN A 368 -34.57 30.36 -26.74
C GLN A 368 -33.71 29.11 -26.97
N ARG A 369 -33.99 28.02 -26.24
CA ARG A 369 -33.80 26.59 -26.61
C ARG A 369 -32.57 26.14 -27.45
N LYS A 370 -31.44 26.85 -27.42
CA LYS A 370 -30.17 26.39 -28.01
C LYS A 370 -29.10 26.38 -26.92
N ILE A 371 -28.64 25.19 -26.54
CA ILE A 371 -27.48 25.01 -25.67
C ILE A 371 -26.25 25.25 -26.55
N PHE A 372 -25.54 26.36 -26.34
CA PHE A 372 -24.20 26.54 -26.87
C PHE A 372 -23.18 26.14 -25.81
N ASN A 373 -22.26 25.24 -26.16
CA ASN A 373 -21.06 25.01 -25.36
C ASN A 373 -20.10 26.17 -25.66
N HIS A 374 -20.03 27.17 -24.80
CA HIS A 374 -18.90 28.10 -24.84
C HIS A 374 -17.72 27.46 -24.11
N LEU A 375 -16.59 27.34 -24.82
CA LEU A 375 -15.29 27.16 -24.19
C LEU A 375 -15.00 28.46 -23.45
N VAL A 376 -15.22 28.45 -22.14
CA VAL A 376 -14.85 29.56 -21.28
C VAL A 376 -13.45 29.26 -20.79
N GLN A 377 -12.51 30.14 -21.07
CA GLN A 377 -11.18 30.02 -20.51
C GLN A 377 -11.24 30.32 -19.02
N GLU A 378 -11.32 29.28 -18.19
CA GLU A 378 -11.17 29.38 -16.76
C GLU A 378 -9.67 29.52 -16.44
N GLU A 379 -9.28 30.59 -15.75
CA GLU A 379 -7.94 30.64 -15.17
C GLU A 379 -7.89 29.71 -13.96
N ARG A 380 -7.08 28.65 -14.07
CA ARG A 380 -6.77 27.78 -12.94
C ARG A 380 -5.31 27.96 -12.54
N GLU A 381 -5.09 28.05 -11.24
CA GLU A 381 -3.77 28.09 -10.65
C GLU A 381 -3.19 26.69 -10.58
N PHE A 382 -2.00 26.52 -11.16
CA PHE A 382 -1.22 25.29 -11.09
C PHE A 382 0.08 25.56 -10.37
N ASN A 383 0.40 24.71 -9.38
CA ASN A 383 1.72 24.72 -8.77
C ASN A 383 2.68 23.99 -9.70
N GLU A 384 3.67 24.71 -10.22
CA GLU A 384 4.76 24.17 -10.99
C GLU A 384 6.00 24.05 -10.11
N LEU A 385 6.64 22.89 -10.15
CA LEU A 385 7.87 22.62 -9.43
C LEU A 385 9.05 22.82 -10.38
N LYS A 386 10.01 23.63 -9.96
CA LYS A 386 11.27 23.90 -10.65
C LYS A 386 12.45 23.52 -9.77
N THR A 387 13.52 23.01 -10.35
CA THR A 387 14.77 22.67 -9.66
C THR A 387 15.80 23.76 -9.93
N ILE A 388 16.67 24.03 -8.95
CA ILE A 388 17.79 24.96 -9.10
C ILE A 388 19.09 24.18 -9.13
N HIS A 389 19.89 24.43 -10.16
CA HIS A 389 21.25 23.91 -10.33
C HIS A 389 22.25 25.06 -10.32
N THR A 390 23.51 24.76 -10.06
CA THR A 390 24.58 25.75 -10.12
C THR A 390 25.64 25.34 -11.11
N THR A 391 25.95 26.24 -12.04
CA THR A 391 27.01 26.06 -13.02
C THR A 391 28.39 26.05 -12.35
N ALA A 392 29.42 25.56 -13.06
CA ALA A 392 30.81 25.62 -12.58
C ALA A 392 31.28 27.04 -12.24
N LYS A 393 30.68 28.08 -12.83
CA LYS A 393 30.96 29.50 -12.56
C LYS A 393 30.12 30.09 -11.42
N GLY A 394 29.36 29.27 -10.67
CA GLY A 394 28.54 29.71 -9.54
C GLY A 394 27.19 30.34 -9.91
N LYS A 395 26.82 30.40 -11.20
CA LYS A 395 25.50 30.91 -11.62
C LYS A 395 24.41 29.88 -11.36
N HIS A 396 23.32 30.31 -10.72
CA HIS A 396 22.10 29.52 -10.55
C HIS A 396 21.29 29.46 -11.85
N LEU A 397 20.86 28.26 -12.22
CA LEU A 397 19.97 27.98 -13.35
C LEU A 397 18.72 27.28 -12.84
N THR A 398 17.57 27.68 -13.38
CA THR A 398 16.29 27.06 -13.06
C THR A 398 15.92 26.09 -14.17
N PHE A 399 15.55 24.88 -13.80
CA PHE A 399 15.07 23.84 -14.71
C PHE A 399 13.61 23.55 -14.41
N SER A 400 12.80 23.40 -15.46
CA SER A 400 11.50 22.78 -15.33
C SER A 400 11.68 21.31 -14.95
N LEU A 401 10.73 20.74 -14.21
CA LEU A 401 10.81 19.32 -13.85
C LEU A 401 10.87 18.40 -15.08
N LYS A 402 10.37 18.84 -16.24
CA LYS A 402 10.44 18.07 -17.49
C LYS A 402 11.84 17.97 -18.08
N GLU A 403 12.74 18.89 -17.74
CA GLU A 403 14.14 18.87 -18.17
C GLU A 403 15.00 17.95 -17.30
N GLU A 404 14.46 17.47 -16.17
CA GLU A 404 15.15 16.53 -15.29
C GLU A 404 15.06 15.09 -15.79
N SER A 405 15.99 14.25 -15.32
CA SER A 405 15.92 12.81 -15.58
C SER A 405 14.64 12.18 -15.02
N GLU A 406 14.10 11.13 -15.66
CA GLU A 406 12.90 10.44 -15.17
C GLU A 406 13.02 9.98 -13.71
N GLY A 407 14.21 9.53 -13.30
CA GLY A 407 14.47 9.12 -11.92
C GLY A 407 14.36 10.29 -10.93
N THR A 408 14.86 11.46 -11.30
CA THR A 408 14.70 12.71 -10.53
C THR A 408 13.22 13.09 -10.43
N GLN A 409 12.50 13.10 -11.55
CA GLN A 409 11.07 13.42 -11.60
C GLN A 409 10.28 12.46 -10.69
N LYS A 410 10.57 11.16 -10.79
CA LYS A 410 9.93 10.13 -9.98
C LYS A 410 10.21 10.35 -8.50
N ILE A 411 11.48 10.47 -8.07
CA ILE A 411 11.77 10.58 -6.63
C ILE A 411 11.12 11.83 -6.02
N ILE A 412 11.16 12.98 -6.70
CA ILE A 412 10.52 14.21 -6.23
C ILE A 412 9.00 13.99 -6.14
N SER A 413 8.37 13.39 -7.15
CA SER A 413 6.94 13.09 -7.13
C SER A 413 6.52 12.12 -6.00
N LEU A 414 7.40 11.19 -5.62
CA LEU A 414 7.12 10.22 -4.55
C LEU A 414 7.34 10.80 -3.14
N LEU A 415 8.35 11.66 -2.94
CA LEU A 415 8.76 12.08 -1.60
C LEU A 415 7.68 12.89 -0.86
N GLY A 416 6.90 13.73 -1.54
CA GLY A 416 5.79 14.47 -0.93
C GLY A 416 4.73 13.55 -0.34
N PRO A 417 4.07 12.69 -1.15
CA PRO A 417 3.12 11.69 -0.69
C PRO A 417 3.66 10.76 0.41
N LEU A 418 4.90 10.27 0.27
CA LEU A 418 5.51 9.36 1.24
C LEU A 418 5.71 10.03 2.61
N PHE A 419 6.18 11.28 2.62
CA PHE A 419 6.36 12.01 3.87
C PHE A 419 5.05 12.46 4.48
N ASP A 420 4.08 12.92 3.69
CA ASP A 420 2.72 13.17 4.21
C ASP A 420 2.16 11.92 4.89
N ALA A 421 2.34 10.75 4.28
CA ALA A 421 1.92 9.50 4.89
C ALA A 421 2.66 9.19 6.19
N LEU A 422 3.99 9.30 6.22
CA LEU A 422 4.81 9.04 7.40
C LEU A 422 4.51 10.01 8.56
N ASP A 423 4.28 11.29 8.26
CA ASP A 423 4.12 12.35 9.25
C ASP A 423 2.68 12.39 9.81
N ASN A 424 1.69 12.03 9.00
CA ASN A 424 0.27 12.03 9.36
C ASN A 424 -0.31 10.63 9.63
N GLY A 425 0.47 9.56 9.45
CA GLY A 425 0.03 8.19 9.69
C GLY A 425 -0.97 7.69 8.64
N LYS A 426 -0.83 8.08 7.38
CA LYS A 426 -1.73 7.70 6.29
C LYS A 426 -1.31 6.38 5.64
N VAL A 427 -2.17 5.88 4.74
CA VAL A 427 -1.90 4.70 3.92
C VAL A 427 -1.48 5.16 2.53
N ALA A 428 -0.19 5.01 2.20
CA ALA A 428 0.33 5.24 0.86
C ALA A 428 0.13 3.99 0.00
N ILE A 429 -0.44 4.14 -1.19
CA ILE A 429 -0.70 3.07 -2.16
C ILE A 429 -0.04 3.44 -3.48
N ILE A 430 1.03 2.74 -3.87
CA ILE A 430 1.93 3.17 -4.94
C ILE A 430 2.07 2.10 -6.00
N ASP A 431 1.70 2.43 -7.24
CA ASP A 431 2.00 1.56 -8.38
C ASP A 431 3.46 1.78 -8.82
N GLU A 432 4.16 0.67 -9.07
CA GLU A 432 5.56 0.60 -9.52
C GLU A 432 6.47 1.50 -8.70
N LEU A 433 6.65 1.15 -7.43
CA LEU A 433 7.43 1.96 -6.49
C LEU A 433 8.88 2.15 -6.96
N GLU A 434 9.46 1.12 -7.58
CA GLU A 434 10.84 1.12 -8.05
C GLU A 434 11.05 1.78 -9.42
N SER A 435 9.99 2.13 -10.17
CA SER A 435 10.15 2.53 -11.56
C SER A 435 11.12 3.73 -11.67
N SER A 436 12.16 3.61 -12.49
CA SER A 436 13.17 4.64 -12.69
C SER A 436 13.98 5.03 -11.41
N LEU A 437 13.94 4.21 -10.36
CA LEU A 437 14.74 4.38 -9.13
C LEU A 437 15.75 3.25 -8.93
N HIS A 438 16.92 3.60 -8.40
CA HIS A 438 17.92 2.62 -8.00
C HIS A 438 17.39 1.72 -6.85
N PRO A 439 17.60 0.39 -6.87
CA PRO A 439 17.05 -0.54 -5.86
C PRO A 439 17.37 -0.17 -4.41
N ASN A 440 18.58 0.33 -4.13
CA ASN A 440 18.98 0.74 -2.78
C ASN A 440 18.15 1.93 -2.25
N LEU A 441 17.73 2.84 -3.13
CA LEU A 441 16.88 3.96 -2.77
C LEU A 441 15.48 3.46 -2.42
N THR A 442 14.88 2.64 -3.30
CA THR A 442 13.59 1.99 -3.07
C THR A 442 13.58 1.21 -1.75
N ARG A 443 14.64 0.44 -1.49
CA ARG A 443 14.84 -0.30 -0.24
C ARG A 443 14.89 0.62 0.98
N SER A 444 15.53 1.77 0.86
CA SER A 444 15.60 2.76 1.93
C SER A 444 14.22 3.37 2.22
N LEU A 445 13.43 3.67 1.19
CA LEU A 445 12.04 4.13 1.34
C LEU A 445 11.17 3.09 2.07
N ILE A 446 11.23 1.82 1.66
CA ILE A 446 10.51 0.73 2.33
C ILE A 446 10.96 0.60 3.80
N ARG A 447 12.26 0.71 4.07
CA ARG A 447 12.81 0.68 5.44
C ARG A 447 12.29 1.82 6.30
N LEU A 448 12.01 3.00 5.74
CA LEU A 448 11.40 4.10 6.52
C LEU A 448 10.05 3.67 7.09
N PHE A 449 9.19 3.08 6.26
CA PHE A 449 7.89 2.57 6.70
C PHE A 449 8.04 1.41 7.68
N ASN A 450 8.96 0.48 7.44
CA ASN A 450 9.23 -0.68 8.29
C ASN A 450 10.12 -0.38 9.51
N SER A 451 10.39 0.89 9.81
CA SER A 451 11.23 1.28 10.95
C SER A 451 10.41 1.64 12.18
N ARG A 452 11.07 1.64 13.35
CA ARG A 452 10.51 2.21 14.58
C ARG A 452 10.36 3.74 14.52
N LYS A 453 10.96 4.41 13.53
CA LYS A 453 10.82 5.86 13.31
C LYS A 453 9.47 6.22 12.70
N ASN A 454 8.78 5.27 12.07
CA ASN A 454 7.37 5.39 11.68
C ASN A 454 6.48 5.34 12.94
N THR A 455 6.54 6.40 13.74
CA THR A 455 5.85 6.52 15.04
C THR A 455 4.35 6.76 14.89
N LYS A 456 3.93 7.24 13.72
CA LYS A 456 2.54 7.52 13.36
C LYS A 456 1.83 6.33 12.75
N GLY A 457 2.51 5.19 12.54
CA GLY A 457 1.84 3.99 12.05
C GLY A 457 1.39 4.08 10.60
N ALA A 458 2.08 4.86 9.77
CA ALA A 458 1.82 4.92 8.33
C ALA A 458 1.97 3.54 7.68
N GLN A 459 1.15 3.27 6.66
CA GLN A 459 1.21 2.03 5.90
C GLN A 459 1.62 2.29 4.46
N LEU A 460 2.34 1.34 3.86
CA LEU A 460 2.75 1.37 2.46
C LEU A 460 2.28 0.11 1.74
N ILE A 461 1.38 0.25 0.77
CA ILE A 461 1.02 -0.81 -0.16
C ILE A 461 1.64 -0.42 -1.50
N PHE A 462 2.36 -1.34 -2.13
CA PHE A 462 2.95 -1.03 -3.42
C PHE A 462 3.03 -2.24 -4.34
N THR A 463 3.11 -1.97 -5.64
CA THR A 463 3.41 -3.00 -6.64
C THR A 463 4.86 -2.89 -7.07
N THR A 464 5.44 -4.02 -7.43
CA THR A 464 6.81 -4.10 -7.89
C THR A 464 7.04 -5.34 -8.76
N HIS A 465 8.02 -5.24 -9.64
CA HIS A 465 8.61 -6.32 -10.42
C HIS A 465 10.06 -6.61 -10.01
N SER A 466 10.65 -5.77 -9.16
CA SER A 466 12.05 -5.88 -8.78
C SER A 466 12.30 -7.04 -7.82
N THR A 467 12.93 -8.10 -8.33
CA THR A 467 13.30 -9.28 -7.54
C THR A 467 14.30 -8.94 -6.44
N THR A 468 15.15 -7.93 -6.66
CA THR A 468 16.16 -7.47 -5.68
C THR A 468 15.57 -6.95 -4.37
N LEU A 469 14.26 -6.67 -4.33
CA LEU A 469 13.52 -6.29 -3.13
C LEU A 469 13.02 -7.50 -2.33
N LEU A 470 12.98 -8.70 -2.93
CA LEU A 470 12.56 -9.96 -2.28
C LEU A 470 13.64 -10.44 -1.30
N ASP A 471 13.75 -9.74 -0.17
CA ASP A 471 14.70 -10.06 0.88
C ASP A 471 13.99 -10.32 2.21
N ASN A 472 14.25 -11.48 2.80
CA ASN A 472 13.67 -11.91 4.08
C ASN A 472 14.11 -11.04 5.28
N ARG A 473 15.13 -10.19 5.13
CA ARG A 473 15.56 -9.17 6.09
C ARG A 473 14.75 -7.88 5.94
N LEU A 474 14.18 -7.64 4.76
CA LEU A 474 13.32 -6.49 4.47
C LEU A 474 11.86 -6.80 4.79
N PHE A 475 11.39 -7.99 4.39
CA PHE A 475 10.00 -8.40 4.47
C PHE A 475 9.78 -9.65 5.31
N ARG A 476 8.58 -9.75 5.85
CA ARG A 476 7.99 -11.00 6.34
C ARG A 476 7.19 -11.66 5.20
N ARG A 477 6.87 -12.95 5.34
CA ARG A 477 6.06 -13.68 4.36
C ARG A 477 4.64 -13.10 4.20
N ASP A 478 4.00 -12.64 5.28
CA ASP A 478 2.69 -11.97 5.21
C ASP A 478 2.71 -10.61 4.52
N GLN A 479 3.89 -10.02 4.31
CA GLN A 479 4.03 -8.74 3.61
C GLN A 479 4.18 -8.89 2.10
N ILE A 480 4.30 -10.11 1.59
CA ILE A 480 4.54 -10.36 0.16
C ILE A 480 3.33 -11.12 -0.39
N TYR A 481 2.74 -10.57 -1.45
CA TYR A 481 1.70 -11.25 -2.22
C TYR A 481 2.13 -11.39 -3.68
N LEU A 482 1.83 -12.54 -4.26
CA LEU A 482 2.00 -12.84 -5.68
C LEU A 482 0.68 -12.69 -6.42
N CYS A 483 0.69 -11.83 -7.42
CA CYS A 483 -0.34 -11.71 -8.44
C CYS A 483 0.01 -12.63 -9.62
N THR A 484 -0.84 -13.59 -9.90
CA THR A 484 -0.70 -14.51 -11.04
C THR A 484 -1.98 -14.54 -11.88
N LYS A 485 -1.90 -15.20 -13.04
CA LYS A 485 -3.05 -15.41 -13.93
C LYS A 485 -3.53 -16.85 -13.87
N ALA A 486 -4.83 -17.01 -13.67
CA ALA A 486 -5.49 -18.28 -13.90
C ALA A 486 -5.65 -18.56 -15.41
N PRO A 487 -6.00 -19.79 -15.81
CA PRO A 487 -6.27 -20.13 -17.21
C PRO A 487 -7.35 -19.25 -17.85
N ASN A 488 -8.41 -18.94 -17.10
CA ASN A 488 -9.45 -17.99 -17.50
C ASN A 488 -8.95 -16.52 -17.44
N LYS A 489 -7.65 -16.23 -17.36
CA LYS A 489 -7.07 -14.88 -17.33
C LYS A 489 -7.48 -13.98 -16.15
N GLN A 490 -8.23 -14.51 -15.17
CA GLN A 490 -8.50 -13.77 -13.94
C GLN A 490 -7.22 -13.61 -13.11
N THR A 491 -7.21 -12.57 -12.29
CA THR A 491 -6.12 -12.29 -11.34
C THR A 491 -6.30 -13.14 -10.11
N LEU A 492 -5.26 -13.88 -9.74
CA LEU A 492 -5.16 -14.57 -8.46
C LEU A 492 -4.17 -13.83 -7.58
N LEU A 493 -4.49 -13.71 -6.30
CA LEU A 493 -3.63 -13.10 -5.29
C LEU A 493 -3.35 -14.15 -4.20
N ARG A 494 -2.07 -14.46 -3.97
CA ARG A 494 -1.64 -15.41 -2.93
C ARG A 494 -0.54 -14.83 -2.07
N SER A 495 -0.60 -15.02 -0.76
CA SER A 495 0.47 -14.57 0.14
C SER A 495 1.65 -15.53 0.08
N PHE A 496 2.87 -15.06 0.34
CA PHE A 496 4.02 -15.93 0.61
C PHE A 496 3.80 -16.86 1.80
N LEU A 497 2.83 -16.55 2.69
CA LEU A 497 2.42 -17.48 3.75
C LEU A 497 1.72 -18.73 3.25
N ASP A 498 1.10 -18.68 2.07
CA ASP A 498 0.33 -19.80 1.52
C ASP A 498 1.26 -20.87 0.90
N TYR A 499 2.57 -20.59 0.82
CA TYR A 499 3.58 -21.48 0.27
C TYR A 499 4.42 -22.10 1.39
N ASP A 500 4.87 -23.33 1.14
CA ASP A 500 5.84 -24.02 2.00
C ASP A 500 7.25 -23.42 1.82
N LEU A 501 7.43 -22.24 2.41
CA LEU A 501 8.66 -21.45 2.39
C LEU A 501 9.06 -21.09 3.82
N ARG A 502 10.27 -21.46 4.24
CA ARG A 502 10.75 -21.11 5.60
C ARG A 502 11.01 -19.61 5.70
N GLU A 503 10.93 -19.06 6.91
CA GLU A 503 11.11 -17.61 7.11
C GLU A 503 12.51 -17.11 6.76
N ASP A 504 13.52 -17.96 6.89
CA ASP A 504 14.94 -17.73 6.61
C ASP A 504 15.36 -18.12 5.19
N SER A 505 14.43 -18.67 4.38
CA SER A 505 14.69 -19.00 2.98
C SER A 505 15.05 -17.77 2.16
N ASP A 506 15.84 -17.98 1.12
CA ASP A 506 16.11 -16.97 0.10
C ASP A 506 14.84 -16.72 -0.73
N PHE A 507 14.18 -15.59 -0.49
CA PHE A 507 12.91 -15.25 -1.11
C PHE A 507 13.07 -14.96 -2.61
N GLU A 508 14.18 -14.32 -3.01
CA GLU A 508 14.47 -14.01 -4.40
C GLU A 508 14.69 -15.30 -5.18
N ARG A 509 15.56 -16.18 -4.68
CA ARG A 509 15.83 -17.47 -5.34
C ARG A 509 14.58 -18.35 -5.41
N ALA A 510 13.77 -18.40 -4.35
CA ALA A 510 12.53 -19.15 -4.34
C ALA A 510 11.51 -18.66 -5.38
N TYR A 511 11.44 -17.34 -5.57
CA TYR A 511 10.60 -16.72 -6.60
C TYR A 511 11.14 -17.01 -8.00
N LEU A 512 12.42 -16.73 -8.27
CA LEU A 512 13.05 -16.86 -9.59
C LEU A 512 13.05 -18.30 -10.13
N ASN A 513 13.16 -19.30 -9.26
CA ASN A 513 13.07 -20.71 -9.64
C ASN A 513 11.65 -21.15 -10.07
N GLY A 514 10.67 -20.23 -10.12
CA GLY A 514 9.30 -20.51 -10.56
C GLY A 514 8.45 -21.29 -9.55
N ARG A 515 9.02 -21.77 -8.44
CA ARG A 515 8.34 -22.59 -7.41
C ARG A 515 7.09 -21.90 -6.82
N LEU A 516 7.09 -20.57 -6.80
CA LEU A 516 6.00 -19.76 -6.24
C LEU A 516 5.02 -19.24 -7.32
N GLY A 517 5.31 -19.48 -8.60
CA GLY A 517 4.61 -18.87 -9.73
C GLY A 517 4.84 -17.36 -9.85
N GLY A 518 4.20 -16.73 -10.84
CA GLY A 518 4.24 -15.28 -11.01
C GLY A 518 5.50 -14.73 -11.68
N VAL A 519 6.51 -15.54 -11.97
CA VAL A 519 7.62 -15.16 -12.86
C VAL A 519 7.13 -15.15 -14.32
N PRO A 520 7.55 -14.17 -15.16
CA PRO A 520 7.27 -14.21 -16.59
C PRO A 520 7.83 -15.47 -17.26
N ILE A 521 7.04 -16.13 -18.09
CA ILE A 521 7.51 -17.21 -18.96
C ILE A 521 7.94 -16.54 -20.26
N ILE A 522 9.23 -16.54 -20.54
CA ILE A 522 9.81 -16.05 -21.79
C ILE A 522 10.19 -17.28 -22.59
N ASP A 523 9.56 -17.47 -23.75
CA ASP A 523 9.93 -18.54 -24.66
C ASP A 523 11.30 -18.22 -25.26
N GLN A 524 12.29 -19.08 -25.00
CA GLN A 524 13.65 -18.84 -25.45
C GLN A 524 13.79 -19.01 -26.97
N THR A 525 12.86 -19.72 -27.61
CA THR A 525 12.82 -19.84 -29.08
C THR A 525 12.40 -18.56 -29.78
N LEU A 526 12.04 -17.49 -29.05
CA LEU A 526 11.81 -16.17 -29.62
C LEU A 526 13.12 -15.47 -30.01
N LEU A 527 14.26 -15.99 -29.56
CA LEU A 527 15.59 -15.45 -29.83
C LEU A 527 16.36 -16.26 -30.90
N ASP A 528 15.81 -17.41 -31.28
CA ASP A 528 16.28 -18.27 -32.38
C ASP A 528 15.47 -17.96 -33.65
#